data_AF-A0AA47BTY5-F1
#
_entry.id   AF-A0AA47BTY5-F1
#
_cell.length_a   1.000
_cell.length_b   1.000
_cell.length_c   1.000
_cell.angle_alpha   90.00
_cell.angle_beta   90.00
_cell.angle_gamma   90.00
#
_symmetry.space_group_name_H-M   'P 1'
#
loop_
_entity.id
_entity.type
_entity.pdbx_description
1 polymer ?
#
loop_
_entity_poly.entity_id
_entity_poly.type
_entity_poly.pdbx_seq_one_letter_code
_entity_poly.pdbx_strand_id
1 'polypeptide(L)' 'MTPADRIEDRVVSTFAGSEWGYTDAIGTAARFKLPYSVAVDSSDNVYVADRVNNRIRKIEYKVP' A
#
# COMPACT_ATOMS: atom_id res chain seq x y z
N MET A 1 -21.20 20.26 3.17
CA MET A 1 -21.09 18.79 3.24
C MET A 1 -22.17 18.30 4.18
N THR A 2 -23.14 17.56 3.64
CA THR A 2 -24.25 17.00 4.43
C THR A 2 -23.85 15.63 4.99
N PRO A 3 -24.56 15.12 6.01
CA PRO A 3 -24.29 13.79 6.57
C PRO A 3 -24.39 12.61 5.57
N ALA A 4 -25.07 12.79 4.43
CA ALA A 4 -25.19 11.79 3.37
C ALA A 4 -23.93 11.67 2.48
N ASP A 5 -23.06 12.70 2.46
CA ASP A 5 -21.89 12.76 1.55
C ASP A 5 -20.66 11.95 2.04
N ARG A 6 -20.78 11.12 3.09
CA ARG A 6 -19.60 10.69 3.88
C ARG A 6 -19.17 9.22 3.83
N ILE A 7 -19.92 8.29 3.24
CA ILE A 7 -19.50 6.86 3.20
C ILE A 7 -19.84 6.14 1.89
N GLU A 8 -20.87 6.55 1.13
CA GLU A 8 -21.36 5.77 -0.01
C GLU A 8 -20.36 5.65 -1.18
N ASP A 9 -19.42 6.59 -1.32
CA ASP A 9 -18.39 6.60 -2.38
C ASP A 9 -17.05 5.96 -1.98
N ARG A 10 -16.95 5.34 -0.78
CA ARG A 10 -15.69 4.76 -0.32
C ARG A 10 -15.50 3.34 -0.85
N VAL A 11 -14.66 3.20 -1.88
CA VAL A 11 -14.26 1.90 -2.43
C VAL A 11 -12.95 1.44 -1.79
N VAL A 12 -12.90 0.16 -1.38
CA VAL A 12 -11.66 -0.51 -1.00
C VAL A 12 -11.06 -1.16 -2.25
N SER A 13 -9.78 -0.91 -2.50
CA SER A 13 -9.05 -1.52 -3.60
C SER A 13 -7.65 -1.96 -3.15
N THR A 14 -7.05 -2.86 -3.93
CA THR A 14 -5.67 -3.30 -3.72
C THR A 14 -4.71 -2.29 -4.37
N PHE A 15 -3.88 -1.66 -3.55
CA PHE A 15 -2.88 -0.68 -4.02
C PHE A 15 -1.61 -1.35 -4.58
N ALA A 16 -1.07 -2.35 -3.87
CA ALA A 16 0.11 -3.11 -4.30
C ALA A 16 0.11 -4.52 -3.70
N GLY A 17 0.80 -5.45 -4.36
CA GLY A 17 0.88 -6.84 -3.91
C GLY A 17 -0.21 -7.75 -4.50
N SER A 18 0.14 -9.02 -4.70
CA SER A 18 -0.80 -10.08 -5.10
C SER A 18 -0.39 -11.45 -4.55
N GLU A 19 0.90 -11.75 -4.54
CA GLU A 19 1.45 -13.04 -4.13
C GLU A 19 2.57 -12.90 -3.08
N TRP A 20 2.88 -14.01 -2.42
CA TRP A 20 4.01 -14.12 -1.51
C TRP A 20 5.35 -14.02 -2.27
N GLY A 21 6.27 -13.22 -1.75
CA GLY A 21 7.60 -13.05 -2.33
C GLY A 21 8.19 -11.70 -1.94
N TYR A 22 9.26 -11.28 -2.63
CA TYR A 22 9.93 -10.00 -2.35
C TYR A 22 10.20 -9.15 -3.60
N THR A 23 9.60 -9.50 -4.74
CA THR A 23 9.77 -8.78 -6.01
C THR A 23 9.42 -7.30 -5.85
N ASP A 24 10.35 -6.42 -6.21
CA ASP A 24 10.10 -5.00 -6.41
C ASP A 24 9.46 -4.81 -7.79
N ALA A 25 8.29 -4.18 -7.83
CA ALA A 25 7.56 -3.86 -9.06
C ALA A 25 6.48 -2.81 -8.77
N ILE A 26 5.74 -2.40 -9.80
CA ILE A 26 4.64 -1.43 -9.69
C ILE A 26 3.33 -2.15 -9.41
N GLY A 27 2.55 -1.64 -8.45
CA GLY A 27 1.19 -2.09 -8.15
C GLY A 27 1.11 -3.56 -7.75
N THR A 28 0.16 -4.29 -8.33
CA THR A 28 -0.11 -5.69 -8.00
C THR A 28 0.98 -6.66 -8.45
N ALA A 29 1.92 -6.24 -9.31
CA ALA A 29 3.09 -7.04 -9.66
C ALA A 29 4.15 -7.10 -8.55
N ALA A 30 4.11 -6.19 -7.57
CA ALA A 30 4.97 -6.26 -6.39
C ALA A 30 4.62 -7.49 -5.55
N ARG A 31 5.58 -8.01 -4.80
CA ARG A 31 5.36 -9.13 -3.87
C ARG A 31 5.88 -8.78 -2.48
N PHE A 32 5.13 -9.22 -1.47
CA PHE A 32 5.41 -9.05 -0.04
C PHE A 32 5.27 -10.38 0.68
N LYS A 33 5.79 -10.52 1.90
CA LYS A 33 5.66 -11.74 2.69
C LYS A 33 5.35 -11.41 4.16
N LEU A 34 4.09 -11.61 4.51
CA LEU A 34 3.50 -11.29 5.83
C LEU A 34 3.85 -9.87 6.30
N PRO A 35 3.42 -8.82 5.56
CA PRO A 35 3.59 -7.45 6.03
C PRO A 35 2.84 -7.24 7.35
N TYR A 36 3.46 -6.50 8.29
CA TYR A 36 2.92 -6.34 9.64
C TYR A 36 2.37 -4.94 9.93
N SER A 37 2.88 -3.92 9.25
CA SER A 37 2.50 -2.53 9.51
C SER A 37 2.74 -1.66 8.27
N VAL A 38 2.05 -0.52 8.22
CA VAL A 38 2.19 0.51 7.20
C VAL A 38 2.28 1.90 7.83
N ALA A 39 3.04 2.79 7.20
CA ALA A 39 3.09 4.21 7.53
C ALA A 39 3.09 5.05 6.24
N VAL A 40 2.57 6.27 6.29
CA VAL A 40 2.52 7.20 5.15
C VAL A 40 3.32 8.44 5.49
N ASP A 41 4.19 8.89 4.57
CA ASP A 41 4.95 10.13 4.73
C ASP A 41 4.16 11.36 4.23
N SER A 42 4.74 12.56 4.39
CA SER A 42 4.11 13.81 3.93
C SER A 42 4.08 13.98 2.40
N SER A 43 4.67 13.05 1.65
CA SER A 43 4.64 12.99 0.19
C SER A 43 3.79 11.83 -0.31
N ASP A 44 2.89 11.32 0.55
CA ASP A 44 1.96 10.21 0.30
C ASP A 44 2.63 8.87 -0.04
N ASN A 45 3.94 8.72 0.15
CA ASN A 45 4.59 7.43 -0.03
C ASN A 45 4.20 6.48 1.11
N VAL A 46 3.97 5.22 0.77
CA VAL A 46 3.63 4.17 1.74
C VAL A 46 4.86 3.35 2.08
N TYR A 47 5.15 3.22 3.36
CA TYR A 47 6.22 2.37 3.89
C TYR A 47 5.60 1.12 4.51
N VAL A 48 6.09 -0.05 4.10
CA VAL A 48 5.57 -1.35 4.53
C VAL A 48 6.64 -2.10 5.30
N ALA A 49 6.32 -2.54 6.52
CA ALA A 49 7.15 -3.47 7.28
C ALA A 49 6.93 -4.90 6.76
N ASP A 50 7.72 -5.32 5.77
CA ASP A 50 7.67 -6.62 5.10
C ASP A 50 8.41 -7.68 5.92
N ARG A 51 7.77 -8.08 7.03
CA ARG A 51 8.40 -8.74 8.19
C ARG A 51 9.18 -9.99 7.82
N VAL A 52 8.62 -10.91 7.03
CA VAL A 52 9.31 -12.19 6.75
C VAL A 52 10.43 -12.03 5.71
N ASN A 53 10.35 -10.99 4.88
CA ASN A 53 11.44 -10.65 3.98
C ASN A 53 12.55 -9.83 4.66
N ASN A 54 12.38 -9.45 5.93
CA ASN A 54 13.30 -8.59 6.70
C ASN A 54 13.59 -7.25 5.99
N ARG A 55 12.55 -6.61 5.45
CA ARG A 55 12.67 -5.37 4.67
C ARG A 55 11.67 -4.31 5.13
N ILE A 56 12.09 -3.06 5.05
CA ILE A 56 11.16 -1.92 4.92
C ILE A 56 11.04 -1.62 3.42
N ARG A 57 9.82 -1.66 2.90
CA ARG A 57 9.55 -1.44 1.47
C ARG A 57 8.89 -0.07 1.29
N LYS A 58 9.33 0.70 0.31
CA LYS A 58 8.71 1.98 -0.05
C LYS A 58 7.86 1.78 -1.31
N ILE A 59 6.61 2.22 -1.26
CA ILE A 59 5.74 2.35 -2.42
C ILE A 59 5.62 3.84 -2.69
N GLU A 60 6.13 4.26 -3.83
CA GLU A 60 6.04 5.66 -4.24
C GLU A 60 4.63 5.97 -4.70
N TYR A 61 4.00 6.97 -4.08
CA TYR A 61 2.79 7.55 -4.65
C TYR A 61 3.22 8.51 -5.75
N LYS A 62 2.98 8.12 -6.99
CA LYS A 62 3.17 9.03 -8.12
C LYS A 62 1.94 9.91 -8.19
N VAL A 63 2.14 11.21 -7.94
CA VAL A 63 1.16 12.20 -8.37
C VAL A 63 1.07 12.07 -9.90
N PRO A 64 -0.12 11.83 -10.46
CA PRO A 64 -0.30 11.77 -11.92
C PRO A 64 0.13 13.06 -12.61
#